data_AF-A0A6G1RUW0-F1
#
_entry.id   AF-A0A6G1RUW0-F1
#
_cell.length_a   1.000
_cell.length_b   1.000
_cell.length_c   1.000
_cell.angle_alpha   90.00
_cell.angle_beta   90.00
_cell.angle_gamma   90.00
#
_symmetry.space_group_name_H-M   'P 1'
#
loop_
_entity.id
_entity.type
_entity.pdbx_description
1 polymer ?
#
loop_
_entity_poly.entity_id
_entity_poly.type
_entity_poly.pdbx_seq_one_letter_code
_entity_poly.pdbx_strand_id
1 'polypeptide(L)'
;YKNLPTASRKLQFLGLQKELVDDFRIRLTQVMKEETRASLGFRYCAILNAVNYIATVLADWADNVFFLQLQQAELEVRAESSDVSQLQLGQLASMESSVFDEMINLLERLKHDMLTRQVDHVFREVKDAAKLYKKERWLSLPSQAEQAVMSLSSTACPMLLTLRDRLLQLEQQLCHSLFKIFWQMLAEKVDVYIYQEVSISKM
;
A
#
# COMPACT_ATOMS: atom_id res chain seq x y z
N TYR A 1 5.56 -25.86 15.80
CA TYR A 1 4.74 -25.80 17.04
C TYR A 1 4.34 -27.16 17.64
N LYS A 2 3.89 -28.16 16.88
CA LYS A 2 3.41 -29.46 17.43
C LYS A 2 4.41 -30.21 18.34
N ASN A 3 5.72 -30.04 18.11
CA ASN A 3 6.77 -30.71 18.87
C ASN A 3 7.27 -29.90 20.08
N LEU A 4 6.68 -28.73 20.37
CA LEU A 4 7.07 -27.90 21.51
C LEU A 4 6.19 -28.27 22.73
N PRO A 5 6.79 -28.83 23.79
CA PRO A 5 6.04 -29.50 24.86
C PRO A 5 5.35 -28.54 25.84
N THR A 6 5.78 -27.27 25.92
CA THR A 6 5.26 -26.30 26.91
C THR A 6 4.84 -25.00 26.25
N ALA A 7 3.84 -24.31 26.83
CA ALA A 7 3.37 -23.01 26.38
C ALA A 7 4.52 -21.97 26.33
N SER A 8 5.37 -21.96 27.36
CA SER A 8 6.56 -21.10 27.42
C SER A 8 7.50 -21.28 26.21
N ARG A 9 7.77 -22.52 25.77
CA ARG A 9 8.59 -22.77 24.57
C ARG A 9 7.90 -22.33 23.29
N LYS A 10 6.56 -22.42 23.22
CA LYS A 10 5.79 -21.91 22.08
C LYS A 10 5.86 -20.38 22.01
N LEU A 11 5.79 -19.69 23.14
CA LEU A 11 5.97 -18.24 23.23
C LEU A 11 7.38 -17.80 22.84
N GLN A 12 8.43 -18.50 23.29
CA GLN A 12 9.80 -18.22 22.86
C GLN A 12 9.97 -18.38 21.35
N PHE A 13 9.39 -19.43 20.77
CA PHE A 13 9.43 -19.63 19.33
C PHE A 13 8.63 -18.57 18.56
N LEU A 14 7.50 -18.11 19.12
CA LEU A 14 6.76 -16.96 18.58
C LEU A 14 7.61 -15.68 18.60
N GLY A 15 8.34 -15.43 19.68
CA GLY A 15 9.28 -14.31 19.78
C GLY A 15 10.32 -14.33 18.67
N LEU A 16 10.96 -15.49 18.43
CA LEU A 16 11.90 -15.67 17.33
C LEU A 16 11.25 -15.42 15.95
N GLN A 17 10.01 -15.87 15.75
CA GLN A 17 9.29 -15.59 14.51
C GLN A 17 9.07 -14.08 14.30
N LYS A 18 8.69 -13.34 15.35
CA LYS A 18 8.53 -11.89 15.31
C LYS A 18 9.86 -11.20 14.96
N GLU A 19 10.97 -11.60 15.58
CA GLU A 19 12.31 -11.06 15.30
C GLU A 19 12.74 -11.29 13.84
N LEU A 20 12.57 -12.52 13.33
CA LEU A 20 12.94 -12.85 11.94
C LEU A 20 12.12 -12.04 10.92
N VAL A 21 10.84 -11.80 11.19
CA VAL A 21 9.99 -10.97 10.32
C VAL A 21 10.40 -9.50 10.41
N ASP A 22 10.80 -9.02 11.58
CA ASP A 22 11.34 -7.66 11.76
C ASP A 22 12.61 -7.45 10.92
N ASP A 23 13.57 -8.37 11.04
CA ASP A 23 14.81 -8.37 10.26
C ASP A 23 14.54 -8.41 8.76
N PHE A 24 13.58 -9.25 8.34
CA PHE A 24 13.18 -9.33 6.94
C PHE A 24 12.57 -8.01 6.46
N ARG A 25 11.70 -7.36 7.25
CA ARG A 25 11.14 -6.04 6.93
C ARG A 25 12.23 -4.98 6.82
N ILE A 26 13.20 -4.97 7.74
CA ILE A 26 14.36 -4.06 7.67
C ILE A 26 15.10 -4.28 6.35
N ARG A 27 15.34 -5.54 5.99
CA ARG A 27 16.03 -5.86 4.73
C ARG A 27 15.23 -5.42 3.50
N LEU A 28 13.92 -5.67 3.46
CA LEU A 28 13.03 -5.18 2.40
C LEU A 28 13.10 -3.65 2.27
N THR A 29 13.13 -2.94 3.40
CA THR A 29 13.25 -1.47 3.42
C THR A 29 14.59 -1.01 2.85
N GLN A 30 15.69 -1.70 3.16
CA GLN A 30 17.02 -1.39 2.62
C GLN A 30 17.06 -1.57 1.10
N VAL A 31 16.64 -2.74 0.59
CA VAL A 31 16.66 -3.00 -0.86
C VAL A 31 15.67 -2.11 -1.62
N MET A 32 14.53 -1.76 -1.01
CA MET A 32 13.62 -0.77 -1.56
C MET A 32 14.29 0.59 -1.73
N LYS A 33 15.05 1.04 -0.72
CA LYS A 33 15.75 2.33 -0.77
C LYS A 33 16.79 2.37 -1.90
N GLU A 34 17.49 1.26 -2.14
CA GLU A 34 18.43 1.13 -3.27
C GLU A 34 17.74 1.29 -4.64
N GLU A 35 16.51 0.80 -4.77
CA GLU A 35 15.72 0.84 -6.00
C GLU A 35 14.86 2.13 -6.14
N THR A 36 14.96 3.09 -5.21
CA THR A 36 14.10 4.31 -5.20
C THR A 36 14.17 5.13 -6.49
N ARG A 37 15.31 5.11 -7.19
CA ARG A 37 15.49 5.83 -8.47
C ARG A 37 14.68 5.22 -9.61
N ALA A 38 14.27 3.96 -9.49
CA ALA A 38 13.48 3.22 -10.45
C ALA A 38 12.21 2.68 -9.77
N SER A 39 11.37 3.57 -9.23
CA SER A 39 10.16 3.21 -8.47
C SER A 39 9.11 2.44 -9.28
N LEU A 40 9.16 2.51 -10.62
CA LEU A 40 8.31 1.72 -11.53
C LEU A 40 9.02 0.46 -12.06
N GLY A 41 10.24 0.20 -11.60
CA GLY A 41 11.04 -0.93 -12.01
C GLY A 41 10.52 -2.24 -11.43
N PHE A 42 10.77 -3.34 -12.16
CA PHE A 42 10.33 -4.68 -11.77
C PHE A 42 10.71 -5.04 -10.33
N ARG A 43 11.94 -4.72 -9.91
CA ARG A 43 12.42 -5.01 -8.54
C ARG A 43 11.64 -4.26 -7.47
N TYR A 44 11.36 -2.97 -7.71
CA TYR A 44 10.57 -2.17 -6.78
C TYR A 44 9.17 -2.74 -6.60
N CYS A 45 8.51 -3.11 -7.70
CA CYS A 45 7.21 -3.77 -7.70
C CYS A 45 7.24 -5.14 -7.01
N ALA A 46 8.28 -5.93 -7.25
CA ALA A 46 8.46 -7.23 -6.60
C ALA A 46 8.61 -7.10 -5.06
N ILE A 47 9.37 -6.10 -4.60
CA ILE A 47 9.48 -5.78 -3.17
C ILE A 47 8.12 -5.38 -2.60
N LEU A 48 7.37 -4.53 -3.31
CA LEU A 48 6.04 -4.10 -2.87
C LEU A 48 5.05 -5.27 -2.77
N ASN A 49 5.05 -6.19 -3.75
CA ASN A 49 4.26 -7.41 -3.70
C ASN A 49 4.63 -8.28 -2.50
N ALA A 50 5.92 -8.41 -2.18
CA ALA A 50 6.39 -9.16 -1.02
C ALA A 50 5.93 -8.52 0.30
N VAL A 51 6.03 -7.20 0.43
CA VAL A 51 5.53 -6.45 1.59
C VAL A 51 4.04 -6.69 1.79
N ASN A 52 3.24 -6.54 0.74
CA ASN A 52 1.79 -6.76 0.80
C ASN A 52 1.45 -8.22 1.16
N TYR A 53 2.14 -9.18 0.55
CA TYR A 53 1.91 -10.60 0.81
C TYR A 53 2.18 -10.94 2.28
N ILE A 54 3.30 -10.47 2.84
CA ILE A 54 3.63 -10.75 4.25
C ILE A 54 2.64 -10.09 5.18
N ALA A 55 2.26 -8.84 4.93
CA ALA A 55 1.22 -8.17 5.73
C ALA A 55 -0.10 -8.96 5.73
N THR A 56 -0.51 -9.47 4.56
CA THR A 56 -1.72 -10.30 4.43
C THR A 56 -1.61 -11.61 5.20
N VAL A 57 -0.49 -12.33 5.05
CA VAL A 57 -0.26 -13.60 5.76
C VAL A 57 -0.22 -13.40 7.28
N LEU A 58 0.39 -12.33 7.76
CA LEU A 58 0.44 -12.02 9.19
C LEU A 58 -0.94 -11.64 9.74
N ALA A 59 -1.76 -10.93 8.96
CA ALA A 59 -3.16 -10.65 9.32
C ALA A 59 -3.98 -11.95 9.39
N ASP A 60 -3.84 -12.84 8.41
CA ASP A 60 -4.50 -14.15 8.44
C ASP A 60 -4.04 -15.01 9.64
N TRP A 61 -2.77 -14.86 10.04
CA TRP A 61 -2.23 -15.55 11.23
C TRP A 61 -2.76 -14.94 12.52
N ALA A 62 -2.89 -13.61 12.59
CA ALA A 62 -3.47 -12.93 13.75
C ALA A 62 -4.90 -13.42 14.06
N ASP A 63 -5.70 -13.69 13.02
CA ASP A 63 -7.08 -14.18 13.15
C ASP A 63 -7.17 -15.69 13.43
N ASN A 64 -6.05 -16.41 13.41
CA ASN A 64 -6.05 -17.84 13.68
C ASN A 64 -6.15 -18.12 15.18
N VAL A 65 -7.12 -18.96 15.57
CA VAL A 65 -7.35 -19.42 16.95
C VAL A 65 -6.07 -19.86 17.65
N PHE A 66 -5.14 -20.47 16.92
CA PHE A 66 -3.85 -20.86 17.47
C PHE A 66 -3.03 -19.67 18.01
N PHE A 67 -2.94 -18.57 17.28
CA PHE A 67 -2.19 -17.39 17.71
C PHE A 67 -2.95 -16.57 18.75
N LEU A 68 -4.28 -16.56 18.71
CA LEU A 68 -5.12 -15.99 19.79
C LEU A 68 -4.89 -16.72 21.12
N GLN A 69 -4.79 -18.06 21.10
CA GLN A 69 -4.45 -18.85 22.29
C GLN A 69 -3.03 -18.56 22.80
N LEU A 70 -2.07 -18.30 21.89
CA LEU A 70 -0.73 -17.89 22.29
C LEU A 70 -0.73 -16.48 22.91
N GLN A 71 -1.50 -15.54 22.38
CA GLN A 71 -1.67 -14.22 22.95
C GLN A 71 -2.23 -14.30 24.38
N GLN A 72 -3.27 -15.12 24.58
CA GLN A 72 -3.82 -15.35 25.89
C GLN A 72 -2.78 -15.95 26.86
N ALA A 73 -1.99 -16.94 26.40
CA ALA A 73 -0.93 -17.52 27.23
C ALA A 73 0.19 -16.53 27.57
N GLU A 74 0.53 -15.60 26.66
CA GLU A 74 1.48 -14.51 26.92
C GLU A 74 0.96 -13.57 28.01
N LEU A 75 -0.34 -13.24 27.95
CA LEU A 75 -1.02 -12.42 28.95
C LEU A 75 -1.11 -13.12 30.31
N GLU A 76 -1.42 -14.42 30.35
CA GLU A 76 -1.47 -15.21 31.59
C GLU A 76 -0.11 -15.25 32.29
N VAL A 77 0.98 -15.48 31.55
CA VAL A 77 2.35 -15.43 32.11
C VAL A 77 2.70 -14.03 32.63
N ARG A 78 2.25 -12.97 31.94
CA ARG A 78 2.43 -11.59 32.39
C ARG A 78 1.58 -11.29 33.63
N ALA A 79 0.38 -11.84 33.69
CA ALA A 79 -0.53 -11.71 34.81
C ALA A 79 -0.05 -12.45 36.04
N GLU A 80 0.60 -13.62 35.94
CA GLU A 80 1.20 -14.27 37.11
C GLU A 80 2.25 -13.40 37.84
N SER A 81 2.78 -12.37 37.16
CA SER A 81 3.68 -11.37 37.75
C SER A 81 2.99 -10.13 38.34
N SER A 82 1.67 -10.00 38.20
CA SER A 82 0.85 -8.87 38.64
C SER A 82 -0.45 -9.35 39.30
N ASP A 83 -0.95 -8.76 40.38
CA ASP A 83 -2.10 -9.29 41.14
C ASP A 83 -3.48 -9.09 40.42
N VAL A 84 -3.59 -9.48 39.14
CA VAL A 84 -4.70 -9.21 38.22
C VAL A 84 -5.60 -10.44 38.09
N SER A 85 -6.91 -10.24 38.24
CA SER A 85 -7.89 -11.34 38.19
C SER A 85 -8.12 -11.90 36.78
N GLN A 86 -8.49 -13.18 36.65
CA GLN A 86 -8.75 -13.85 35.36
C GLN A 86 -9.82 -13.16 34.50
N LEU A 87 -10.85 -12.57 35.12
CA LEU A 87 -11.89 -11.81 34.42
C LEU A 87 -11.36 -10.52 33.80
N GLN A 88 -10.48 -9.81 34.51
CA GLN A 88 -9.81 -8.61 34.00
C GLN A 88 -8.81 -8.97 32.89
N LEU A 89 -8.18 -10.15 32.97
CA LEU A 89 -7.25 -10.63 31.95
C LEU A 89 -7.95 -10.93 30.62
N GLY A 90 -9.13 -11.56 30.65
CA GLY A 90 -9.92 -11.78 29.44
C GLY A 90 -10.42 -10.49 28.79
N GLN A 91 -10.73 -9.47 29.60
CA GLN A 91 -11.08 -8.14 29.09
C GLN A 91 -9.87 -7.45 28.45
N LEU A 92 -8.69 -7.49 29.08
CA LEU A 92 -7.44 -6.98 28.53
C LEU A 92 -7.06 -7.69 27.23
N ALA A 93 -7.20 -9.03 27.17
CA ALA A 93 -6.94 -9.81 25.96
C ALA A 93 -7.84 -9.41 24.78
N SER A 94 -9.12 -9.07 25.04
CA SER A 94 -10.02 -8.59 23.98
C SER A 94 -9.74 -7.14 23.55
N MET A 95 -9.02 -6.39 24.38
CA MET A 95 -8.64 -4.99 24.11
C MET A 95 -7.23 -4.88 23.52
N GLU A 96 -6.39 -5.89 23.67
CA GLU A 96 -5.04 -5.90 23.11
C GLU A 96 -5.07 -6.21 21.62
N SER A 97 -4.38 -5.35 20.87
CA SER A 97 -3.99 -5.57 19.47
C SER A 97 -3.36 -6.95 19.30
N SER A 98 -3.62 -7.64 18.18
CA SER A 98 -3.08 -8.97 17.93
C SER A 98 -1.56 -9.01 18.05
N VAL A 99 -1.01 -10.20 18.29
CA VAL A 99 0.44 -10.43 18.46
C VAL A 99 1.30 -9.95 17.28
N PHE A 100 0.70 -9.73 16.09
CA PHE A 100 1.40 -9.27 14.89
C PHE A 100 1.04 -7.82 14.50
N ASP A 101 0.14 -7.14 15.21
CA ASP A 101 -0.42 -5.85 14.77
C ASP A 101 0.64 -4.77 14.58
N GLU A 102 1.64 -4.68 15.48
CA GLU A 102 2.74 -3.74 15.30
C GLU A 102 3.51 -3.99 14.00
N MET A 103 3.79 -5.27 13.71
CA MET A 103 4.53 -5.66 12.51
C MET A 103 3.73 -5.41 11.24
N ILE A 104 2.44 -5.74 11.25
CA ILE A 104 1.50 -5.46 10.18
C ILE A 104 1.45 -3.96 9.93
N ASN A 105 1.33 -3.14 10.98
CA ASN A 105 1.33 -1.68 10.86
C ASN A 105 2.61 -1.13 10.22
N LEU A 106 3.78 -1.69 10.54
CA LEU A 106 5.05 -1.27 9.94
C LEU A 106 5.14 -1.66 8.46
N LEU A 107 4.68 -2.85 8.09
CA LEU A 107 4.59 -3.30 6.69
C LEU A 107 3.58 -2.48 5.88
N GLU A 108 2.43 -2.16 6.48
CA GLU A 108 1.38 -1.34 5.87
C GLU A 108 1.85 0.10 5.61
N ARG A 109 2.59 0.71 6.56
CA ARG A 109 3.24 2.01 6.34
C ARG A 109 4.26 1.94 5.21
N LEU A 110 5.10 0.91 5.18
CA LEU A 110 6.07 0.70 4.10
C LEU A 110 5.37 0.56 2.74
N LYS A 111 4.29 -0.23 2.69
CA LYS A 111 3.45 -0.40 1.49
C LYS A 111 2.89 0.94 1.01
N HIS A 112 2.30 1.72 1.92
CA HIS A 112 1.71 3.01 1.60
C HIS A 112 2.76 4.02 1.08
N ASP A 113 3.92 4.08 1.73
CA ASP A 113 5.03 4.92 1.29
C ASP A 113 5.52 4.56 -0.11
N MET A 114 5.62 3.26 -0.41
CA MET A 114 6.04 2.77 -1.72
C MET A 114 5.02 3.10 -2.80
N LEU A 115 3.73 2.85 -2.54
CA LEU A 115 2.63 3.19 -3.46
C LEU A 115 2.59 4.69 -3.74
N THR A 116 2.71 5.53 -2.70
CA THR A 116 2.71 6.98 -2.85
C THR A 116 3.83 7.45 -3.78
N ARG A 117 5.03 6.87 -3.67
CA ARG A 117 6.16 7.19 -4.58
C ARG A 117 5.89 6.77 -6.02
N GLN A 118 5.26 5.62 -6.26
CA GLN A 118 4.87 5.20 -7.61
C GLN A 118 3.83 6.16 -8.20
N VAL A 119 2.82 6.51 -7.40
CA VAL A 119 1.76 7.46 -7.80
C VAL A 119 2.36 8.81 -8.14
N ASP A 120 3.25 9.35 -7.29
CA ASP A 120 3.92 10.63 -7.53
C ASP A 120 4.80 10.62 -8.78
N HIS A 121 5.49 9.51 -9.03
CA HIS A 121 6.29 9.34 -10.24
C HIS A 121 5.40 9.39 -11.49
N VAL A 122 4.36 8.55 -11.55
CA VAL A 122 3.46 8.48 -12.71
C VAL A 122 2.72 9.81 -12.90
N PHE A 123 2.21 10.39 -11.83
CA PHE A 123 1.51 11.66 -11.86
C PHE A 123 2.40 12.80 -12.39
N ARG A 124 3.70 12.81 -12.07
CA ARG A 124 4.66 13.77 -12.62
C ARG A 124 4.80 13.63 -14.13
N GLU A 125 4.96 12.40 -14.63
CA GLU A 125 5.05 12.15 -16.07
C GLU A 125 3.76 12.56 -16.80
N VAL A 126 2.59 12.25 -16.23
CA VAL A 126 1.28 12.67 -16.75
C VAL A 126 1.17 14.20 -16.79
N LYS A 127 1.58 14.90 -15.73
CA LYS A 127 1.57 16.36 -15.67
C LYS A 127 2.51 16.99 -16.70
N ASP A 128 3.68 16.38 -16.92
CA ASP A 128 4.62 16.82 -17.94
C ASP A 128 4.05 16.64 -19.35
N ALA A 129 3.37 15.52 -19.62
CA ALA A 129 2.67 15.27 -20.87
C ALA A 129 1.42 16.17 -21.08
N ALA A 130 0.79 16.61 -19.98
CA ALA A 130 -0.40 17.47 -20.00
C ALA A 130 -0.11 18.97 -20.25
N LYS A 131 1.17 19.38 -20.35
CA LYS A 131 1.54 20.81 -20.51
C LYS A 131 0.89 21.48 -21.72
N LEU A 132 0.73 20.76 -22.83
CA LEU A 132 0.08 21.29 -24.04
C LEU A 132 -1.43 21.40 -23.84
N TYR A 133 -2.04 20.37 -23.26
CA TYR A 133 -3.47 20.34 -22.90
C TYR A 133 -3.87 21.51 -21.98
N LYS A 134 -3.02 21.83 -20.99
CA LYS A 134 -3.22 23.00 -20.12
C LYS A 134 -3.27 24.32 -20.89
N LYS A 135 -2.58 24.44 -22.03
CA LYS A 135 -2.54 25.68 -22.82
C LYS A 135 -3.70 25.82 -23.81
N GLU A 136 -4.57 24.82 -23.93
CA GLU A 136 -5.72 24.90 -24.82
C GLU A 136 -6.70 26.00 -24.41
N ARG A 137 -7.40 26.54 -25.39
CA ARG A 137 -8.45 27.55 -25.17
C ARG A 137 -9.80 26.86 -24.99
N TRP A 138 -10.03 26.31 -23.81
CA TRP A 138 -11.27 25.58 -23.48
C TRP A 138 -12.55 26.42 -23.63
N LEU A 139 -12.43 27.74 -23.42
CA LEU A 139 -13.53 28.68 -23.56
C LEU A 139 -13.65 29.30 -24.96
N SER A 140 -12.73 29.00 -25.89
CA SER A 140 -12.93 29.44 -27.28
C SER A 140 -13.93 28.52 -27.98
N LEU A 141 -14.85 29.11 -28.73
CA LEU A 141 -15.82 28.39 -29.55
C LEU A 141 -15.08 27.40 -30.48
N PRO A 142 -15.35 26.08 -30.36
CA PRO A 142 -14.79 25.11 -31.28
C PRO A 142 -15.34 25.38 -32.68
N SER A 143 -14.52 25.13 -33.69
CA SER A 143 -14.93 25.26 -35.09
C SER A 143 -16.08 24.30 -35.42
N GLN A 144 -16.90 24.61 -36.42
CA GLN A 144 -18.00 23.73 -36.85
C GLN A 144 -17.52 22.30 -37.21
N ALA A 145 -16.29 22.16 -37.71
CA ALA A 145 -15.68 20.87 -38.02
C ALA A 145 -15.35 20.06 -36.75
N GLU A 146 -14.89 20.71 -35.67
CA GLU A 146 -14.59 20.05 -34.40
C GLU A 146 -15.86 19.64 -33.64
N GLN A 147 -16.92 20.45 -33.74
CA GLN A 147 -18.23 20.15 -33.15
C GLN A 147 -18.87 18.87 -33.72
N ALA A 148 -18.60 18.56 -35.00
CA ALA A 148 -19.16 17.40 -35.68
C ALA A 148 -18.46 16.07 -35.32
N VAL A 149 -17.23 16.11 -34.80
CA VAL A 149 -16.36 14.93 -34.72
C VAL A 149 -16.36 14.25 -33.34
N MET A 150 -16.80 14.92 -32.25
CA MET A 150 -16.82 14.36 -30.88
C MET A 150 -15.54 13.56 -30.50
N SER A 151 -14.39 13.95 -31.04
CA SER A 151 -13.11 13.30 -30.78
C SER A 151 -12.44 13.88 -29.55
N LEU A 152 -11.57 13.08 -28.91
CA LEU A 152 -10.66 13.59 -27.88
C LEU A 152 -9.80 14.73 -28.43
N SER A 153 -9.51 15.72 -27.58
CA SER A 153 -8.55 16.78 -27.90
C SER A 153 -7.19 16.15 -28.24
N SER A 154 -6.61 16.57 -29.37
CA SER A 154 -5.33 16.05 -29.86
C SER A 154 -4.18 16.35 -28.88
N THR A 155 -4.28 17.42 -28.09
CA THR A 155 -3.28 17.77 -27.07
C THR A 155 -3.46 17.00 -25.77
N ALA A 156 -4.63 16.37 -25.55
CA ALA A 156 -4.88 15.44 -24.44
C ALA A 156 -4.23 14.07 -24.69
N CYS A 157 -4.06 13.70 -25.96
CA CYS A 157 -3.59 12.38 -26.36
C CYS A 157 -2.27 11.97 -25.70
N PRO A 158 -1.20 12.80 -25.66
CA PRO A 158 0.04 12.44 -24.96
C PRO A 158 -0.15 12.11 -23.48
N MET A 159 -1.03 12.84 -22.78
CA MET A 159 -1.35 12.61 -21.36
C MET A 159 -2.05 11.25 -21.19
N LEU A 160 -3.07 10.97 -22.01
CA LEU A 160 -3.83 9.72 -21.95
C LEU A 160 -3.00 8.50 -22.34
N LEU A 161 -2.12 8.62 -23.34
CA LEU A 161 -1.19 7.56 -23.72
C LEU A 161 -0.19 7.27 -22.60
N THR A 162 0.40 8.31 -22.00
CA THR A 162 1.30 8.16 -20.85
C THR A 162 0.60 7.45 -19.69
N LEU A 163 -0.63 7.85 -19.38
CA LEU A 163 -1.43 7.22 -18.33
C LEU A 163 -1.68 5.74 -18.64
N ARG A 164 -2.17 5.41 -19.85
CA ARG A 164 -2.40 4.03 -20.30
C ARG A 164 -1.15 3.18 -20.17
N ASP A 165 -0.01 3.65 -20.67
CA ASP A 165 1.22 2.87 -20.72
C ASP A 165 1.74 2.56 -19.30
N ARG A 166 1.65 3.52 -18.37
CA ARG A 166 2.03 3.31 -16.97
C ARG A 166 1.07 2.40 -16.22
N LEU A 167 -0.23 2.49 -16.49
CA LEU A 167 -1.21 1.58 -15.90
C LEU A 167 -0.97 0.16 -16.35
N LEU A 168 -0.80 -0.06 -17.66
CA LEU A 168 -0.54 -1.39 -18.20
C LEU A 168 0.77 -1.98 -17.64
N GLN A 169 1.82 -1.15 -17.53
CA GLN A 169 3.08 -1.57 -16.94
C GLN A 169 2.90 -2.04 -15.48
N LEU A 170 2.18 -1.26 -14.67
CA LEU A 170 2.00 -1.59 -13.24
C LEU A 170 0.98 -2.70 -13.00
N GLU A 171 -0.05 -2.81 -13.83
CA GLU A 171 -1.01 -3.94 -13.79
C GLU A 171 -0.30 -5.28 -13.98
N GLN A 172 0.71 -5.33 -14.87
CA GLN A 172 1.49 -6.53 -15.12
C GLN A 172 2.48 -6.88 -14.00
N GLN A 173 2.85 -5.90 -13.16
CA GLN A 173 3.92 -6.05 -12.16
C GLN A 173 3.41 -6.11 -10.72
N LEU A 174 2.28 -5.49 -10.41
CA LEU A 174 1.68 -5.47 -9.09
C LEU A 174 0.61 -6.56 -8.97
N CYS A 175 0.41 -7.11 -7.77
CA CYS A 175 -0.76 -7.93 -7.52
C CYS A 175 -2.04 -7.08 -7.57
N HIS A 176 -3.19 -7.73 -7.79
CA HIS A 176 -4.46 -7.05 -8.02
C HIS A 176 -4.86 -6.06 -6.90
N SER A 177 -4.66 -6.44 -5.63
CA SER A 177 -4.98 -5.57 -4.49
C SER A 177 -4.15 -4.28 -4.50
N LEU A 178 -2.86 -4.39 -4.78
CA LEU A 178 -1.96 -3.24 -4.87
C LEU A 178 -2.28 -2.35 -6.07
N PHE A 179 -2.51 -2.95 -7.24
CA PHE A 179 -2.88 -2.19 -8.43
C PHE A 179 -4.18 -1.40 -8.24
N LYS A 180 -5.18 -1.99 -7.57
CA LYS A 180 -6.44 -1.32 -7.27
C LYS A 180 -6.24 -0.06 -6.40
N ILE A 181 -5.43 -0.17 -5.35
CA ILE A 181 -5.11 0.97 -4.47
C ILE A 181 -4.34 2.03 -5.25
N PHE A 182 -3.31 1.60 -6.00
CA PHE A 182 -2.52 2.49 -6.85
C PHE A 182 -3.40 3.29 -7.83
N TRP A 183 -4.29 2.60 -8.54
CA TRP A 183 -5.19 3.19 -9.52
C TRP A 183 -6.11 4.24 -8.90
N GLN A 184 -6.70 3.93 -7.74
CA GLN A 184 -7.58 4.86 -7.02
C GLN A 184 -6.82 6.13 -6.59
N MET A 185 -5.65 5.98 -5.99
CA MET A 185 -4.81 7.12 -5.57
C MET A 185 -4.38 7.99 -6.76
N LEU A 186 -4.05 7.37 -7.90
CA LEU A 186 -3.68 8.09 -9.11
C LEU A 186 -4.89 8.81 -9.72
N ALA A 187 -6.05 8.14 -9.78
CA ALA A 187 -7.28 8.71 -10.31
C ALA A 187 -7.71 9.95 -9.52
N GLU A 188 -7.66 9.91 -8.19
CA GLU A 188 -7.93 11.08 -7.34
C GLU A 188 -6.99 12.26 -7.66
N LYS A 189 -5.69 12.01 -7.81
CA LYS A 189 -4.74 13.08 -8.16
C LYS A 189 -4.97 13.65 -9.56
N VAL A 190 -5.29 12.80 -10.53
CA VAL A 190 -5.58 13.23 -11.91
C VAL A 190 -6.89 14.02 -11.96
N ASP A 191 -7.92 13.58 -11.24
CA ASP A 191 -9.21 14.27 -11.15
C ASP A 191 -9.05 15.68 -10.57
N VAL A 192 -8.39 15.80 -9.42
CA VAL A 192 -8.07 17.09 -8.79
C VAL A 192 -7.25 17.98 -9.73
N TYR A 193 -6.26 17.41 -10.43
CA TYR A 193 -5.44 18.16 -11.38
C TYR A 193 -6.27 18.72 -12.55
N ILE A 194 -7.09 17.89 -13.18
CA ILE A 194 -7.94 18.30 -14.30
C ILE A 194 -8.92 19.38 -13.82
N TYR A 195 -9.58 19.18 -12.68
CA TYR A 195 -10.53 20.15 -12.13
C TYR A 195 -9.87 21.51 -11.86
N GLN A 196 -8.71 21.53 -11.19
CA GLN A 196 -8.02 22.78 -10.85
C GLN A 196 -7.46 23.50 -12.09
N GLU A 197 -6.84 22.76 -13.00
CA GLU A 197 -6.00 23.36 -14.05
C GLU A 197 -6.73 23.54 -15.38
N VAL A 198 -7.83 22.82 -15.59
CA VAL A 198 -8.68 22.93 -16.79
C VAL A 198 -9.96 23.69 -16.50
N SER A 199 -10.63 23.41 -15.36
CA SER A 199 -11.93 24.01 -15.05
C SER A 199 -11.82 25.32 -14.26
N ILE A 200 -11.08 25.34 -13.13
CA ILE A 200 -11.01 26.54 -12.28
C ILE A 200 -10.04 27.60 -12.81
N SER A 201 -8.86 27.21 -13.30
CA SER A 201 -7.86 28.16 -13.81
C SER A 201 -8.32 28.97 -15.04
N LYS A 202 -9.49 28.66 -15.61
CA LYS A 202 -10.03 29.27 -16.83
C LYS A 202 -11.36 29.99 -16.62
N MET A 203 -11.94 29.95 -15.42
CA MET A 203 -12.96 30.92 -14.97
C MET A 203 -12.28 32.19 -14.47
#